data_AF-A0A517R3I7-F1
#
_entry.id   AF-A0A517R3I7-F1
#
_cell.length_a   1.000
_cell.length_b   1.000
_cell.length_c   1.000
_cell.angle_alpha   90.00
_cell.angle_beta   90.00
_cell.angle_gamma   90.00
#
_symmetry.space_group_name_H-M   'P 1'
#
loop_
_entity.id
_entity.type
_entity.pdbx_description
1 polymer ?
#
loop_
_entity_poly.entity_id
_entity_poly.type
_entity_poly.pdbx_seq_one_letter_code
_entity_poly.pdbx_strand_id
1 'polypeptide(L)'
;MYDADMEKRITRNVSELQPPEKALYESVLGEQLRENQQVIIQVMTVGEPQVDHFAATLPRTDLPAWCDVYDGLTDEDVAEVEAIALDRSDLSRRPA
;
A
#
# COMPACT_ATOMS: atom_id res chain seq x y z
N MET A 1 -0.22 -22.22 28.70
CA MET A 1 -0.79 -21.27 27.73
C MET A 1 0.42 -20.53 27.19
N TYR A 2 0.86 -20.86 25.97
CA TYR A 2 2.08 -20.28 25.38
C TYR A 2 1.68 -18.99 24.67
N ASP A 3 2.21 -17.85 25.10
CA ASP A 3 2.07 -16.57 24.41
C ASP A 3 2.74 -16.70 23.04
N ALA A 4 1.91 -16.92 22.01
CA ALA A 4 2.34 -17.01 20.62
C ALA A 4 2.58 -15.63 19.99
N ASP A 5 2.63 -14.58 20.80
CA ASP A 5 3.05 -13.24 20.39
C ASP A 5 4.58 -13.16 20.42
N MET A 6 5.22 -14.08 19.70
CA MET A 6 6.66 -14.10 19.48
C MET A 6 7.04 -12.81 18.74
N GLU A 7 7.49 -11.82 19.49
CA GLU A 7 8.17 -10.63 19.01
C GLU A 7 9.25 -11.04 18.00
N LYS A 8 8.96 -10.87 16.70
CA LYS A 8 9.92 -11.23 15.64
C LYS A 8 11.00 -10.15 15.59
N ARG A 9 12.02 -10.32 16.44
CA ARG A 9 13.21 -9.47 16.51
C ARG A 9 14.32 -10.06 15.66
N ILE A 10 14.75 -9.31 14.65
CA ILE A 10 15.90 -9.66 13.82
C ILE A 10 17.04 -8.72 14.17
N THR A 11 18.13 -9.29 14.70
CA THR A 11 19.35 -8.57 15.01
C THR A 11 20.41 -8.94 13.97
N ARG A 12 20.98 -7.95 13.28
CA ARG A 12 22.05 -8.14 12.29
C ARG A 12 23.22 -7.22 12.57
N ASN A 13 24.42 -7.76 12.49
CA ASN A 13 25.64 -6.95 12.55
C ASN A 13 25.88 -6.30 11.19
N VAL A 14 26.19 -5.00 11.15
CA VAL A 14 26.45 -4.29 9.89
C VAL A 14 27.65 -4.88 9.14
N SER A 15 28.65 -5.43 9.85
CA SER A 15 29.79 -6.09 9.22
C SER A 15 29.43 -7.38 8.46
N GLU A 16 28.26 -7.97 8.74
CA GLU A 16 27.78 -9.20 8.11
C GLU A 16 26.76 -8.94 6.99
N LEU A 17 26.33 -7.69 6.82
CA LEU A 17 25.38 -7.30 5.79
C LEU A 17 26.03 -7.30 4.42
N GLN A 18 25.34 -7.86 3.44
CA GLN A 18 25.77 -7.76 2.05
C GLN A 18 25.63 -6.30 1.56
N PRO A 19 26.47 -5.81 0.64
CA PRO A 19 26.38 -4.45 0.10
C PRO A 19 24.97 -4.00 -0.33
N PRO A 20 24.16 -4.80 -1.05
CA PRO A 20 22.79 -4.40 -1.40
C PRO A 20 21.86 -4.32 -0.18
N GLU A 21 22.03 -5.20 0.81
CA GLU A 21 21.23 -5.17 2.04
C GLU A 21 21.58 -3.95 2.89
N LYS A 22 22.88 -3.61 2.99
CA LYS A 22 23.36 -2.43 3.68
C LYS A 22 22.74 -1.15 3.11
N ALA A 23 22.73 -1.01 1.78
CA ALA A 23 22.13 0.15 1.12
C ALA A 23 20.62 0.29 1.41
N LEU A 24 19.89 -0.82 1.52
CA LEU A 24 18.47 -0.81 1.90
C LEU A 24 18.28 -0.29 3.32
N TYR A 25 19.08 -0.77 4.28
CA TYR A 25 19.00 -0.28 5.66
C TYR A 25 19.39 1.19 5.78
N GLU A 26 20.42 1.63 5.06
CA GLU A 26 20.81 3.04 5.02
C GLU A 26 19.70 3.92 4.43
N SER A 27 19.01 3.45 3.39
CA SER A 27 17.85 4.14 2.81
C SER A 27 16.67 4.22 3.77
N VAL A 28 16.41 3.19 4.57
CA VAL A 28 15.31 3.16 5.54
C VAL A 28 15.62 4.03 6.76
N LEU A 29 16.88 4.02 7.22
CA LEU A 29 17.33 4.78 8.39
C LEU A 29 17.67 6.25 8.06
N GLY A 30 17.93 6.57 6.79
CA GLY A 30 18.35 7.91 6.36
C GLY A 30 19.79 8.27 6.72
N GLU A 31 20.56 7.29 7.22
CA GLU A 31 21.94 7.48 7.66
C GLU A 31 22.84 6.34 7.15
N GLN A 32 24.14 6.63 7.01
CA GLN A 32 25.12 5.64 6.60
C GLN A 32 25.55 4.75 7.77
N LEU A 33 25.54 3.43 7.56
CA LEU A 33 25.84 2.44 8.59
C LEU A 33 27.34 2.13 8.64
N ARG A 34 27.91 2.24 9.84
CA ARG A 34 29.30 1.91 10.13
C ARG A 34 29.45 0.43 10.48
N GLU A 35 30.58 -0.16 10.15
CA GLU A 35 30.82 -1.61 10.33
C GLU A 35 30.77 -2.08 11.78
N ASN A 36 30.97 -1.17 12.74
CA ASN A 36 30.88 -1.44 14.17
C ASN A 36 29.48 -1.22 14.77
N GLN A 37 28.46 -1.04 13.93
CA GLN A 37 27.08 -0.85 14.36
C GLN A 37 26.26 -2.12 14.21
N GLN A 38 25.15 -2.18 14.94
CA GLN A 38 24.19 -3.27 14.90
C GLN A 38 22.82 -2.73 14.52
N VAL A 39 22.15 -3.41 13.59
CA VAL A 39 20.78 -3.10 13.18
C VAL A 39 19.84 -4.07 13.89
N ILE A 40 18.87 -3.53 14.61
CA ILE A 40 17.82 -4.29 15.29
C ILE A 40 16.49 -3.90 14.66
N ILE A 41 15.85 -4.87 14.01
CA ILE A 41 14.53 -4.70 13.40
C ILE A 41 13.56 -5.44 14.31
N GLN A 42 12.62 -4.70 14.88
CA GLN A 42 11.54 -5.26 15.66
C GLN A 42 10.24 -5.06 14.90
N VAL A 43 9.61 -6.16 14.51
CA VAL A 43 8.25 -6.12 13.98
C VAL A 43 7.32 -6.19 15.18
N MET A 44 6.62 -5.09 15.44
CA MET A 44 5.59 -5.03 16.46
C MET A 44 4.22 -5.12 15.79
N THR A 45 3.34 -5.94 16.36
CA THR A 45 1.93 -5.93 16.01
C THR A 45 1.31 -4.68 16.64
N VAL A 46 1.08 -3.64 15.84
CA VAL A 46 0.42 -2.42 16.32
C VAL A 46 -1.09 -2.67 16.27
N GLY A 47 -1.59 -3.40 17.28
CA GLY A 47 -2.95 -3.91 17.33
C GLY A 47 -3.20 -5.03 16.30
N GLU A 48 -4.03 -6.00 16.67
CA GLU A 48 -4.69 -6.80 15.64
C GLU A 48 -5.47 -5.80 14.77
N PRO A 49 -5.43 -5.87 13.42
CA PRO A 49 -6.61 -5.43 12.70
C PRO A 49 -7.71 -6.29 13.30
N GLN A 50 -8.66 -5.70 14.03
CA GLN A 50 -9.88 -6.40 14.36
C GLN A 50 -10.37 -6.97 13.03
N VAL A 51 -10.22 -8.28 12.87
CA VAL A 51 -10.95 -9.01 11.85
C VAL A 51 -12.37 -9.08 12.40
N ASP A 52 -13.00 -7.90 12.48
CA ASP A 52 -14.43 -7.82 12.27
C ASP A 52 -14.63 -8.59 10.98
N HIS A 53 -15.45 -9.63 11.07
CA HIS A 53 -15.87 -10.39 9.92
C HIS A 53 -16.20 -9.40 8.81
N PHE A 54 -15.36 -9.35 7.78
CA PHE A 54 -15.52 -8.48 6.61
C PHE A 54 -16.77 -8.94 5.83
N ALA A 55 -17.96 -8.72 6.39
CA ALA A 55 -18.96 -7.98 5.67
C ALA A 55 -18.35 -6.57 5.52
N ALA A 56 -17.59 -6.40 4.44
CA ALA A 56 -16.76 -5.25 4.16
C ALA A 56 -17.53 -3.94 4.34
N THR A 57 -17.42 -3.35 5.52
CA THR A 57 -17.75 -1.95 5.73
C THR A 57 -16.40 -1.27 5.67
N LEU A 58 -15.94 -1.00 4.44
CA LEU A 58 -14.87 -0.04 4.19
C LEU A 58 -15.12 1.17 5.11
N PRO A 59 -14.09 1.78 5.75
CA PRO A 59 -14.29 3.06 6.39
C PRO A 59 -14.91 3.93 5.31
N ARG A 60 -16.14 4.39 5.56
CA ARG A 60 -16.86 5.29 4.67
C ARG A 60 -16.06 6.58 4.72
N THR A 61 -14.98 6.57 3.93
CA THR A 61 -14.17 7.71 3.63
C THR A 61 -15.09 8.43 2.69
N ASP A 62 -15.98 9.26 3.25
CA ASP A 62 -16.89 10.05 2.45
C ASP A 62 -16.00 10.80 1.48
N LEU A 63 -16.03 10.35 0.22
CA LEU A 63 -15.25 10.97 -0.81
C LEU A 63 -15.73 12.43 -0.85
N PRO A 64 -14.80 13.39 -0.92
CA PRO A 64 -15.19 14.77 -1.06
C PRO A 64 -16.21 14.93 -2.19
N ALA A 65 -17.14 15.88 -2.08
CA ALA A 65 -18.19 16.08 -3.08
C ALA A 65 -17.67 16.25 -4.52
N TRP A 66 -16.42 16.73 -4.69
CA TRP A 66 -15.78 16.82 -6.01
C TRP A 66 -15.52 15.45 -6.68
N CYS A 67 -15.55 14.35 -5.92
CA CYS A 67 -15.40 13.00 -6.44
C CYS A 67 -16.70 12.45 -7.06
N ASP A 68 -17.84 13.09 -6.82
CA ASP A 68 -19.10 12.75 -7.49
C ASP A 68 -19.14 13.41 -8.87
N VAL A 69 -18.35 12.86 -9.79
CA VAL A 69 -18.15 13.42 -11.14
C VAL A 69 -19.40 13.36 -12.02
N TYR A 70 -20.42 12.59 -11.61
CA TYR A 70 -21.70 12.47 -12.29
C TYR A 70 -22.84 13.22 -11.57
N ASP A 71 -22.53 13.94 -10.49
CA ASP A 71 -23.53 14.75 -9.78
C ASP A 71 -24.16 15.77 -10.73
N GLY A 72 -25.50 15.80 -10.77
CA GLY A 72 -26.29 16.65 -11.66
C GLY A 72 -26.50 16.13 -13.08
N LEU A 73 -26.00 14.94 -13.43
CA LEU A 73 -26.28 14.29 -14.72
C LEU A 73 -27.43 13.29 -14.62
N THR A 74 -28.20 13.15 -15.69
CA THR A 74 -29.20 12.08 -15.80
C THR A 74 -28.54 10.79 -16.25
N ASP A 75 -29.20 9.65 -16.03
CA ASP A 75 -28.72 8.34 -16.50
C ASP A 75 -28.49 8.31 -18.02
N GLU A 76 -29.26 9.11 -18.78
CA GLU A 76 -29.12 9.24 -20.23
C GLU A 76 -27.81 9.97 -20.61
N ASP A 77 -27.47 11.05 -19.88
CA ASP A 77 -26.22 11.79 -20.07
C ASP A 77 -25.00 10.92 -19.70
N VAL A 78 -25.11 10.11 -18.65
CA VAL A 78 -24.06 9.17 -18.23
C VAL A 78 -23.83 8.11 -19.32
N ALA A 79 -24.89 7.54 -19.88
CA ALA A 79 -24.80 6.54 -20.93
C ALA A 79 -24.13 7.07 -22.21
N GLU A 80 -24.37 8.34 -22.56
CA GLU A 80 -23.72 9.00 -23.69
C GLU A 80 -22.20 9.14 -23.47
N VAL A 81 -21.78 9.57 -22.28
CA VAL A 81 -20.35 9.69 -21.90
C VAL A 81 -19.66 8.34 -21.94
N GLU A 82 -20.30 7.29 -21.41
CA GLU A 82 -19.77 5.93 -21.43
C GLU A 82 -19.61 5.41 -22.87
N ALA A 83 -20.58 5.67 -23.74
CA ALA A 83 -20.53 5.27 -25.14
C ALA A 83 -19.32 5.92 -25.87
N ILE A 84 -19.06 7.20 -25.64
CA ILE A 84 -17.91 7.92 -26.21
C ILE A 84 -16.59 7.37 -25.65
N ALA A 85 -16.53 7.09 -24.35
CA ALA A 85 -15.32 6.55 -23.71
C ALA A 85 -14.98 5.16 -24.23
N LEU A 86 -15.98 4.29 -24.41
CA LEU A 86 -15.82 2.95 -24.94
C LEU A 86 -15.36 2.97 -26.40
N ASP A 87 -15.98 3.78 -27.26
CA ASP A 87 -15.59 3.92 -28.68
C ASP A 87 -14.14 4.40 -28.83
N ARG A 88 -13.71 5.35 -28.00
CA ARG A 88 -12.32 5.84 -27.99
C ARG A 88 -11.33 4.81 -27.43
N SER A 89 -11.77 3.98 -26.49
CA SER A 89 -10.91 2.94 -25.91
C SER A 89 -10.57 1.85 -26.94
N ASP A 90 -11.49 1.53 -27.85
CA ASP A 90 -11.29 0.56 -28.92
C ASP A 90 -10.26 1.04 -29.97
N LEU A 91 -10.14 2.35 -30.19
CA LEU A 91 -9.12 2.94 -31.07
C LEU A 91 -7.70 2.81 -30.50
N SER A 92 -7.55 2.72 -29.18
CA SER A 92 -6.25 2.57 -28.50
C SER A 92 -5.77 1.12 -28.34
N ARG A 93 -6.70 0.15 -28.51
CA ARG A 93 -6.45 -1.29 -28.29
C ARG A 93 -6.28 -2.10 -29.57
N ARG A 94 -6.40 -1.48 -30.76
CA ARG A 94 -6.06 -2.15 -32.02
C ARG A 94 -4.54 -2.17 -32.22
N PRO A 95 -3.88 -3.34 -32.20
CA PRO A 95 -2.54 -3.45 -32.79
C PRO A 95 -2.65 -3.23 -34.30
N ALA A 96 -1.68 -2.52 -34.87
CA ALA A 96 -1.52 -2.33 -36.32
C ALA A 96 -1.35 -3.66 -37.07
#